data_AF-A0A355QEW5-F1
#
_entry.id   AF-A0A355QEW5-F1
#
_cell.length_a   1.000
_cell.length_b   1.000
_cell.length_c   1.000
_cell.angle_alpha   90.00
_cell.angle_beta   90.00
_cell.angle_gamma   90.00
#
_symmetry.space_group_name_H-M   'P 1'
#
loop_
_entity.id
_entity.type
_entity.pdbx_description
1 polymer ?
#
loop_
_entity_poly.entity_id
_entity_poly.type
_entity_poly.pdbx_seq_one_letter_code
_entity_poly.pdbx_strand_id
1 'polypeptide(L)' 'RVLEGARRAGTRKVVLASSGGTLYGDADPSLLPLDETTSHRPESPYGASKLAAGAYLRVYESLYGIRWTELA' A
#
# COMPACT_ATOMS: atom_id res chain seq x y z
N ARG A 1 8.48 -11.00 -4.48
CA ARG A 1 9.96 -11.19 -4.55
C ARG A 1 10.70 -10.25 -3.61
N VAL A 2 10.42 -8.93 -3.62
CA VAL A 2 11.07 -7.96 -2.71
C VAL A 2 10.85 -8.29 -1.22
N LEU A 3 9.61 -8.52 -0.78
CA LEU A 3 9.32 -8.78 0.65
C LEU A 3 10.01 -10.04 1.19
N GLU A 4 10.00 -11.11 0.40
CA GLU A 4 10.67 -12.35 0.78
C GLU A 4 12.21 -12.19 0.79
N GLY A 5 12.76 -11.43 -0.17
CA GLY A 5 14.17 -11.06 -0.15
C GLY A 5 14.54 -10.24 1.09
N ALA A 6 13.71 -9.26 1.43
CA ALA A 6 13.87 -8.41 2.61
C ALA A 6 13.84 -9.25 3.91
N ARG A 7 12.91 -10.21 4.00
CA ARG A 7 12.82 -11.17 5.10
C ARG A 7 14.10 -11.98 5.26
N ARG A 8 14.58 -12.60 4.18
CA ARG A 8 15.80 -13.43 4.20
C ARG A 8 17.06 -12.64 4.53
N ALA A 9 17.11 -11.37 4.15
CA ALA A 9 18.24 -10.49 4.42
C ALA A 9 18.20 -9.83 5.81
N GLY A 10 17.17 -10.07 6.63
CA GLY A 10 17.02 -9.42 7.94
C GLY A 10 16.75 -7.91 7.83
N THR A 11 16.06 -7.48 6.77
CA THR A 11 15.76 -6.07 6.53
C THR A 11 14.84 -5.50 7.61
N ARG A 12 15.22 -4.35 8.19
CA ARG A 12 14.45 -3.69 9.24
C ARG A 12 13.14 -3.05 8.76
N LYS A 13 13.11 -2.53 7.53
CA LYS A 13 11.97 -1.77 7.01
C LYS A 13 11.90 -1.80 5.48
N VAL A 14 10.69 -1.86 4.93
CA VAL A 14 10.41 -1.68 3.50
C VAL A 14 9.60 -0.39 3.28
N VAL A 15 9.93 0.38 2.25
CA VAL A 15 9.14 1.57 1.84
C VAL A 15 8.53 1.29 0.47
N LEU A 16 7.21 1.42 0.36
CA LEU A 16 6.47 1.23 -0.87
C LEU A 16 6.06 2.58 -1.44
N ALA A 17 6.50 2.87 -2.66
CA ALA A 17 5.92 3.94 -3.46
C ALA A 17 4.58 3.44 -4.02
N SER A 18 3.49 4.00 -3.51
CA SER A 18 2.11 3.71 -3.91
C SER A 18 1.57 4.81 -4.82
N SER A 19 0.25 4.97 -4.89
CA SER A 19 -0.39 5.99 -5.70
C SER A 19 -1.78 6.33 -5.17
N GLY A 20 -1.90 7.42 -4.40
CA GLY A 20 -3.16 7.90 -3.85
C GLY A 20 -4.22 8.11 -4.93
N GLY A 21 -3.86 8.76 -6.04
CA GLY A 21 -4.78 9.01 -7.16
C GLY A 21 -5.34 7.76 -7.85
N THR A 22 -4.85 6.55 -7.56
CA THR A 22 -5.38 5.30 -8.12
C THR A 22 -5.97 4.35 -7.08
N LEU A 23 -5.81 4.65 -5.79
CA LEU A 23 -6.35 3.87 -4.70
C LEU A 23 -7.82 4.21 -4.41
N TYR A 24 -8.21 5.47 -4.63
CA TYR A 24 -9.54 5.96 -4.25
C TYR A 24 -10.57 6.00 -5.40
N GLY A 25 -10.14 5.77 -6.65
CA GLY A 25 -11.01 5.84 -7.84
C GLY A 25 -11.43 7.28 -8.17
N ASP A 26 -12.51 7.44 -8.94
CA ASP A 26 -13.15 8.74 -9.15
C ASP A 26 -14.00 9.12 -7.92
N ALA A 27 -13.37 9.84 -6.98
CA ALA A 27 -14.04 10.34 -5.79
C ALA A 27 -14.94 11.54 -6.11
N ASP A 28 -16.05 11.68 -5.36
CA ASP A 28 -16.91 12.86 -5.42
C ASP A 28 -16.06 14.13 -5.13
N PRO A 29 -16.07 15.15 -6.01
CA PRO A 29 -15.30 16.37 -5.81
C PRO A 29 -15.59 17.09 -4.49
N SER A 30 -16.77 16.91 -3.91
CA SER A 30 -17.14 17.48 -2.61
C SER A 30 -16.38 16.87 -1.41
N LEU A 31 -15.75 15.70 -1.60
CA LEU A 31 -14.95 15.01 -0.59
C LEU A 31 -13.47 15.39 -0.64
N LEU A 32 -13.06 16.25 -1.57
CA LEU A 32 -11.67 16.67 -1.70
C LEU A 32 -11.28 17.71 -0.65
N PRO A 33 -10.06 17.67 -0.09
CA PRO A 33 -9.02 16.66 -0.34
C PRO A 33 -9.32 15.33 0.37
N LEU A 34 -8.96 14.21 -0.28
CA LEU A 34 -9.07 12.89 0.33
C LEU A 34 -7.97 12.69 1.39
N ASP A 35 -8.30 11.94 2.43
CA ASP A 35 -7.35 11.43 3.43
C ASP A 35 -7.25 9.90 3.38
N GLU A 36 -6.29 9.33 4.13
CA GLU A 36 -6.04 7.89 4.18
C GLU A 36 -7.13 7.07 4.89
N THR A 37 -8.15 7.72 5.48
CA THR A 37 -9.35 7.06 6.01
C THR A 37 -10.41 6.83 4.93
N THR A 38 -10.26 7.48 3.76
CA THR A 38 -11.12 7.29 2.59
C THR A 38 -11.07 5.83 2.13
N SER A 39 -12.24 5.26 1.86
CA SER A 39 -12.33 3.87 1.41
C SER A 39 -11.64 3.67 0.06
N HIS A 40 -10.75 2.68 -0.03
CA HIS A 40 -10.10 2.30 -1.28
C HIS A 40 -11.12 1.71 -2.27
N ARG A 41 -11.10 2.20 -3.51
CA ARG A 41 -11.92 1.74 -4.64
C ARG A 41 -11.08 1.80 -5.94
N PRO A 42 -10.05 0.96 -6.09
CA PRO A 42 -9.20 1.01 -7.27
C PRO A 42 -9.97 0.58 -8.52
N GLU A 43 -9.93 1.42 -9.57
CA GLU A 43 -10.63 1.18 -10.84
C GLU A 43 -9.69 0.73 -11.98
N SER A 44 -8.41 0.50 -11.65
CA SER A 44 -7.41 0.03 -12.61
C SER A 44 -6.62 -1.16 -12.06
N PRO A 45 -6.10 -2.05 -12.94
CA PRO A 45 -5.18 -3.11 -12.53
C PRO A 45 -3.96 -2.58 -11.76
N TYR A 46 -3.49 -1.39 -12.13
CA TYR A 46 -2.39 -0.72 -11.44
C TYR A 46 -2.75 -0.37 -10.00
N GLY A 47 -3.88 0.32 -9.77
CA GLY A 47 -4.36 0.66 -8.42
C GLY A 47 -4.64 -0.59 -7.57
N ALA A 48 -5.25 -1.62 -8.17
CA ALA A 48 -5.49 -2.90 -7.50
C ALA A 48 -4.17 -3.58 -7.07
N SER A 49 -3.13 -3.51 -7.90
CA SER A 49 -1.81 -4.05 -7.56
C SER A 49 -1.15 -3.31 -6.39
N LYS A 50 -1.36 -1.99 -6.27
CA LYS A 50 -0.84 -1.19 -5.15
C LYS A 50 -1.56 -1.51 -3.84
N LEU A 51 -2.89 -1.58 -3.88
CA LEU A 51 -3.69 -2.00 -2.73
C LEU A 51 -3.28 -3.39 -2.24
N ALA A 52 -3.07 -4.34 -3.17
CA ALA A 52 -2.60 -5.67 -2.84
C ALA A 52 -1.19 -5.64 -2.19
N ALA A 53 -0.28 -4.81 -2.70
CA ALA A 53 1.06 -4.67 -2.11
C ALA A 53 1.02 -4.16 -0.67
N GLY A 54 0.16 -3.17 -0.36
CA GLY A 54 -0.09 -2.68 0.99
C GLY A 54 -0.62 -3.77 1.93
N ALA A 55 -1.59 -4.58 1.45
CA ALA A 55 -2.10 -5.71 2.22
C ALA A 55 -1.00 -6.73 2.55
N TYR A 56 -0.12 -7.06 1.59
CA TYR A 56 1.01 -7.95 1.85
C TYR A 56 2.03 -7.36 2.83
N LEU A 57 2.29 -6.05 2.79
CA LEU A 57 3.18 -5.40 3.77
C LEU A 57 2.65 -5.57 5.20
N ARG A 58 1.35 -5.33 5.41
CA ARG A 58 0.70 -5.52 6.71
C ARG A 58 0.80 -6.96 7.21
N VAL A 59 0.60 -7.94 6.32
CA VAL A 59 0.77 -9.36 6.65
C VAL A 59 2.22 -9.69 7.01
N TYR A 60 3.21 -9.17 6.26
CA TYR A 60 4.63 -9.43 6.52
C TYR A 60 5.12 -8.79 7.82
N GLU A 61 4.60 -7.63 8.20
CA GLU A 61 4.85 -7.05 9.51
C GLU A 61 4.33 -7.97 10.62
N SER A 62 3.08 -8.45 10.51
CA SER A 62 2.48 -9.34 11.49
C SER A 62 3.20 -10.69 11.61
N LEU A 63 3.68 -11.26 10.50
CA LEU A 63 4.32 -12.57 10.50
C LEU A 63 5.81 -12.54 10.83
N TYR A 64 6.51 -11.48 10.42
CA TYR A 64 7.98 -11.44 10.41
C TYR A 64 8.57 -10.18 11.05
N GLY A 65 7.76 -9.25 11.56
CA GLY A 65 8.23 -8.01 12.18
C GLY A 65 8.88 -7.01 11.22
N ILE A 66 8.71 -7.19 9.91
CA ILE A 66 9.26 -6.27 8.90
C ILE A 66 8.38 -5.03 8.87
N ARG A 67 8.90 -3.93 9.43
CA ARG A 67 8.17 -2.65 9.43
C ARG A 67 8.02 -2.11 8.03
N TRP A 68 7.02 -1.26 7.83
CA TRP A 68 6.79 -0.67 6.52
C TRP A 68 6.24 0.75 6.58
N THR A 69 6.34 1.44 5.44
CA THR A 69 5.63 2.69 5.18
C THR A 69 5.22 2.69 3.72
N GLU A 70 3.98 3.08 3.48
CA GLU A 70 3.43 3.32 2.16
C GLU A 70 3.39 4.83 1.92
N LEU A 71 3.85 5.27 0.74
CA LEU A 71 3.78 6.66 0.29
C LEU A 71 2.75 6.72 -0.82
N ALA A 72 1.56 7.24 -0.54
CA ALA A 72 0.44 7.34 -1.48
C ALA A 72 0.18 8.80 -1.85
#